data_AF-A0A7W1WI51-F1
#
_entry.id   AF-A0A7W1WI51-F1
#
_cell.length_a   1.000
_cell.length_b   1.000
_cell.length_c   1.000
_cell.angle_alpha   90.00
_cell.angle_beta   90.00
_cell.angle_gamma   90.00
#
_symmetry.space_group_name_H-M   'P 1'
#
loop_
_entity.id
_entity.type
_entity.pdbx_description
1 polymer ?
#
loop_
_entity_poly.entity_id
_entity_poly.type
_entity_poly.pdbx_seq_one_letter_code
_entity_poly.pdbx_strand_id
1 'polypeptide(L)'
;MLWAYANGIFPMAGSAEDPSLHWLDPSRRGVMPVGGVHASASMRRHLRRCTWRLTLNSHFCDVVRACAARSETWINADLHRVYGDLHHMGRAHSIEVLDGDELVGAVFGLTIGAAFFGESMFSHRTNASKTALLVLSIHLKASGFTLFDTQYPTPHLQSLGGQTISRGEYRRRLAEAIQRPADIAARPLPSFQAVLQAMTQTS
;
A
#
# COMPACT_ATOMS: atom_id res chain seq x y z
N MET A 1 2.24 -17.14 6.24
CA MET A 1 1.79 -15.96 5.47
C MET A 1 2.78 -15.57 4.37
N LEU A 2 4.03 -15.19 4.66
CA LEU A 2 5.00 -14.71 3.64
C LEU A 2 5.24 -15.66 2.45
N TRP A 3 5.29 -16.98 2.70
CA TRP A 3 5.40 -17.96 1.61
C TRP A 3 4.25 -17.86 0.60
N ALA A 4 3.02 -17.63 1.05
CA ALA A 4 1.87 -17.47 0.17
C ALA A 4 2.05 -16.23 -0.71
N TYR A 5 2.42 -15.08 -0.11
CA TYR A 5 2.70 -13.85 -0.85
C TYR A 5 3.81 -14.01 -1.89
N ALA A 6 4.89 -14.72 -1.55
CA ALA A 6 5.97 -15.04 -2.48
C ALA A 6 5.52 -15.92 -3.67
N ASN A 7 4.40 -16.63 -3.54
CA ASN A 7 3.76 -17.40 -4.60
C ASN A 7 2.56 -16.68 -5.25
N GLY A 8 2.36 -15.40 -4.92
CA GLY A 8 1.27 -14.58 -5.44
C GLY A 8 -0.09 -14.84 -4.81
N ILE A 9 -0.13 -15.54 -3.68
CA ILE A 9 -1.35 -15.90 -2.95
C ILE A 9 -1.47 -15.00 -1.73
N PHE A 10 -2.68 -14.51 -1.45
CA PHE A 10 -2.94 -13.66 -0.28
C PHE A 10 -4.16 -14.17 0.50
N PRO A 11 -4.19 -13.99 1.83
CA PRO A 11 -5.31 -14.40 2.66
C PRO A 11 -6.37 -13.29 2.77
N MET A 12 -7.63 -13.69 2.88
CA MET A 12 -8.75 -12.82 3.29
C MET A 12 -9.71 -13.65 4.16
N ALA A 13 -10.27 -13.06 5.22
CA ALA A 13 -11.41 -13.66 5.92
C ALA A 13 -12.73 -13.31 5.20
N GLY A 14 -13.78 -14.10 5.41
CA GLY A 14 -15.11 -13.80 4.86
C GLY A 14 -15.78 -12.59 5.50
N SER A 15 -15.53 -12.35 6.79
CA SER A 15 -15.95 -11.16 7.55
C SER A 15 -14.99 -10.89 8.72
N ALA A 16 -15.27 -9.86 9.53
CA ALA A 16 -14.50 -9.59 10.75
C ALA A 16 -14.63 -10.71 11.80
N GLU A 17 -15.77 -11.40 11.82
CA GLU A 17 -16.13 -12.45 12.77
C GLU A 17 -15.81 -13.86 12.26
N ASP A 18 -15.55 -14.02 10.95
CA ASP A 18 -15.18 -15.30 10.38
C ASP A 18 -13.78 -15.71 10.86
N PRO A 19 -13.63 -16.83 11.60
CA PRO A 19 -12.33 -17.30 12.06
C PRO A 19 -11.50 -17.94 10.93
N SER A 20 -12.08 -18.15 9.75
CA SER A 20 -11.44 -18.82 8.63
C SER A 20 -10.67 -17.86 7.75
N LEU A 21 -9.53 -18.32 7.22
CA LEU A 21 -8.79 -17.59 6.18
C LEU A 21 -8.92 -18.31 4.84
N HIS A 22 -9.33 -17.56 3.83
CA HIS A 22 -9.37 -18.00 2.44
C HIS A 22 -8.12 -17.52 1.71
N TRP A 23 -7.45 -18.42 1.01
CA TRP A 23 -6.24 -18.12 0.23
C TRP A 23 -6.59 -17.93 -1.24
N LEU A 24 -6.27 -16.77 -1.78
CA LEU A 24 -6.77 -16.32 -3.09
C LEU A 24 -5.63 -16.16 -4.10
N ASP A 25 -5.88 -16.63 -5.34
CA ASP A 25 -5.00 -16.49 -6.51
C ASP A 25 -5.83 -16.15 -7.76
N PRO A 26 -6.26 -14.89 -7.91
CA PRO A 26 -7.15 -14.50 -9.00
C PRO A 26 -6.45 -14.58 -10.37
N SER A 27 -7.22 -14.90 -11.41
CA SER A 27 -6.72 -14.98 -12.80
C SER A 27 -6.29 -13.62 -13.37
N ARG A 28 -6.82 -12.53 -12.79
CA ARG A 28 -6.50 -11.12 -13.08
C ARG A 28 -5.95 -10.49 -11.80
N ARG A 29 -4.81 -9.79 -11.90
CA ARG A 29 -4.19 -9.12 -10.76
C ARG A 29 -4.19 -7.61 -10.94
N GLY A 30 -4.55 -6.88 -9.88
CA GLY A 30 -4.36 -5.44 -9.79
C GLY A 30 -2.92 -5.10 -9.38
N VAL A 31 -2.29 -4.18 -10.09
CA VAL A 31 -0.98 -3.61 -9.74
C VAL A 31 -1.00 -2.10 -9.91
N MET A 32 -0.22 -1.38 -9.09
CA MET A 32 -0.01 0.05 -9.24
C MET A 32 1.35 0.35 -9.88
N PRO A 33 1.49 1.48 -10.60
CA PRO A 33 2.78 1.92 -11.08
C PRO A 33 3.71 2.30 -9.92
N VAL A 34 4.94 1.78 -9.92
CA VAL A 34 5.97 2.17 -8.95
C VAL A 34 6.57 3.52 -9.36
N GLY A 35 6.35 4.53 -8.53
CA GLY A 35 6.69 5.93 -8.77
C GLY A 35 5.88 6.63 -9.86
N GLY A 36 4.72 6.09 -10.22
CA GLY A 36 3.90 6.59 -11.33
C GLY A 36 2.40 6.62 -11.05
N VAL A 37 1.98 6.59 -9.77
CA VAL A 37 0.55 6.74 -9.43
C VAL A 37 0.04 8.10 -9.92
N HIS A 38 -1.10 8.07 -10.60
CA HIS A 38 -1.68 9.25 -11.22
C HIS A 38 -2.24 10.20 -10.16
N ALA A 39 -1.79 11.46 -10.21
CA ALA A 39 -2.38 12.56 -9.45
C ALA A 39 -3.11 13.52 -10.40
N SER A 40 -4.41 13.70 -10.18
CA SER A 40 -5.22 14.69 -10.88
C SER A 40 -4.74 16.12 -10.59
N ALA A 41 -5.16 17.09 -11.41
CA ALA A 41 -4.81 18.49 -11.21
C ALA A 41 -5.27 19.04 -9.84
N SER A 42 -6.46 18.63 -9.37
CA SER A 42 -6.96 19.00 -8.04
C SER A 42 -6.14 18.37 -6.92
N MET A 43 -5.70 17.12 -7.09
CA MET A 43 -4.84 16.45 -6.12
C MET A 43 -3.47 17.13 -6.02
N ARG A 44 -2.85 17.48 -7.16
CA ARG A 44 -1.59 18.24 -7.18
C ARG A 44 -1.74 19.62 -6.55
N ARG A 45 -2.91 20.26 -6.67
CA ARG A 45 -3.21 21.54 -6.01
C ARG A 45 -3.36 21.38 -4.49
N HIS A 46 -3.99 20.29 -4.06
CA HIS A 46 -4.10 19.94 -2.64
C HIS A 46 -2.72 19.71 -2.02
N LEU A 47 -1.87 18.86 -2.61
CA LEU A 47 -0.53 18.58 -2.09
C LEU A 47 0.36 19.83 -1.96
N ARG A 48 0.22 20.81 -2.86
CA ARG A 48 0.96 22.08 -2.80
C ARG A 48 0.65 22.93 -1.56
N ARG A 49 -0.52 22.74 -0.95
CA ARG A 49 -0.99 23.50 0.22
C ARG A 49 -1.14 22.61 1.46
N CYS A 50 -0.81 21.33 1.33
CA CYS A 50 -1.02 20.36 2.38
C CYS A 50 0.00 20.57 3.49
N THR A 51 -0.49 20.70 4.71
CA THR A 51 0.31 20.87 5.93
C THR A 51 0.39 19.60 6.77
N TRP A 52 -0.14 18.49 6.25
CA TRP A 52 -0.14 17.21 6.95
C TRP A 52 1.28 16.67 7.13
N ARG A 53 1.47 15.90 8.21
CA ARG A 53 2.72 15.20 8.50
C ARG A 53 2.63 13.78 7.95
N LEU A 54 3.74 13.32 7.38
CA LEU A 54 3.89 11.94 6.91
C LEU A 54 4.76 11.18 7.91
N THR A 55 4.35 9.97 8.27
CA THR A 55 5.20 9.04 9.04
C THR A 55 5.25 7.67 8.37
N LEU A 56 6.29 6.93 8.71
CA LEU A 56 6.48 5.54 8.30
C LEU A 56 6.51 4.71 9.59
N ASN A 57 5.71 3.64 9.64
CA ASN A 57 5.73 2.63 10.71
C ASN A 57 5.43 3.17 12.12
N SER A 58 4.84 4.36 12.25
CA SER A 58 4.66 5.00 13.56
C SER A 58 3.32 4.66 14.22
N HIS A 59 2.32 4.27 13.41
CA HIS A 59 0.96 3.98 13.91
C HIS A 59 0.40 2.68 13.31
N PHE A 60 1.25 1.69 13.03
CA PHE A 60 0.87 0.52 12.23
C PHE A 60 -0.38 -0.21 12.77
N CYS A 61 -0.43 -0.50 14.07
CA CYS A 61 -1.60 -1.15 14.66
C CYS A 61 -2.87 -0.30 14.54
N ASP A 62 -2.78 1.02 14.74
CA ASP A 62 -3.93 1.93 14.57
C ASP A 62 -4.39 1.98 13.12
N VAL A 63 -3.45 1.94 12.17
CA VAL A 63 -3.75 1.87 10.73
C VAL A 63 -4.51 0.60 10.37
N VAL A 64 -4.08 -0.56 10.87
CA VAL A 64 -4.80 -1.83 10.63
C VAL A 64 -6.20 -1.78 11.23
N ARG A 65 -6.36 -1.26 12.46
CA ARG A 65 -7.69 -1.08 13.08
C ARG A 65 -8.57 -0.13 12.28
N ALA A 66 -8.05 1.01 11.85
CA ALA A 66 -8.80 1.97 11.03
C ALA A 66 -9.18 1.39 9.66
N CYS A 67 -8.31 0.55 9.07
CA CYS A 67 -8.66 -0.19 7.86
C CYS A 67 -9.75 -1.24 8.12
N ALA A 68 -9.79 -1.85 9.29
CA ALA A 68 -10.83 -2.83 9.63
C ALA A 68 -12.18 -2.17 10.00
N ALA A 69 -12.18 -0.91 10.44
CA ALA A 69 -13.36 -0.16 10.89
C ALA A 69 -14.27 0.33 9.74
N ARG A 70 -14.78 -0.62 8.95
CA ARG A 70 -15.77 -0.39 7.88
C ARG A 70 -16.88 -1.44 7.98
N SER A 71 -18.05 -1.15 7.40
CA SER A 71 -19.23 -2.04 7.48
C SER A 71 -18.97 -3.45 6.95
N GLU A 72 -18.12 -3.57 5.93
CA GLU A 72 -17.71 -4.85 5.34
C GLU A 72 -16.18 -4.91 5.30
N THR A 73 -15.60 -5.76 6.13
CA THR A 73 -14.15 -5.96 6.22
C THR A 73 -13.80 -7.44 6.17
N TRP A 74 -12.66 -7.72 5.56
CA TRP A 74 -12.03 -9.05 5.53
C TRP A 74 -10.93 -9.19 6.58
N ILE A 75 -10.64 -8.12 7.34
CA ILE A 75 -9.61 -8.09 8.38
C ILE A 75 -10.27 -8.53 9.69
N ASN A 76 -10.17 -9.81 10.00
CA ASN A 76 -10.58 -10.38 11.29
C ASN A 76 -9.49 -10.20 12.36
N ALA A 77 -9.79 -10.64 13.60
CA ALA A 77 -8.86 -10.54 14.72
C ALA A 77 -7.52 -11.29 14.49
N ASP A 78 -7.57 -12.41 13.76
CA ASP A 78 -6.38 -13.20 13.45
C ASP A 78 -5.47 -12.48 12.45
N LEU A 79 -6.03 -11.92 11.38
CA LEU A 79 -5.27 -11.11 10.42
C LEU A 79 -4.68 -9.88 11.09
N HIS A 80 -5.42 -9.22 11.98
CA HIS A 80 -4.89 -8.11 12.76
C HIS A 80 -3.64 -8.53 13.55
N ARG A 81 -3.69 -9.67 14.26
CA ARG A 81 -2.54 -10.20 15.00
C ARG A 81 -1.36 -10.51 14.07
N VAL A 82 -1.63 -11.22 12.96
CA VAL A 82 -0.58 -11.62 12.01
C VAL A 82 0.10 -10.42 11.36
N TYR A 83 -0.65 -9.38 10.96
CA TYR A 83 -0.04 -8.15 10.44
C TYR A 83 0.80 -7.44 11.51
N GLY A 84 0.34 -7.45 12.77
CA GLY A 84 1.12 -6.96 13.91
C GLY A 84 2.44 -7.71 14.06
N ASP A 85 2.42 -9.05 14.03
CA ASP A 85 3.63 -9.87 14.14
C ASP A 85 4.59 -9.59 12.97
N LEU A 86 4.06 -9.50 11.74
CA LEU A 86 4.86 -9.17 10.56
C LEU A 86 5.46 -7.76 10.63
N HIS A 87 4.77 -6.81 11.25
CA HIS A 87 5.30 -5.49 11.49
C HIS A 87 6.50 -5.52 12.44
N HIS A 88 6.38 -6.24 13.57
CA HIS A 88 7.50 -6.43 14.52
C HIS A 88 8.70 -7.13 13.87
N MET A 89 8.46 -8.00 12.89
CA MET A 89 9.51 -8.66 12.10
C MET A 89 10.11 -7.77 10.99
N GLY A 90 9.66 -6.51 10.84
CA GLY A 90 10.12 -5.60 9.79
C GLY A 90 9.65 -6.00 8.38
N ARG A 91 8.51 -6.70 8.28
CA ARG A 91 7.94 -7.20 7.01
C ARG A 91 6.63 -6.53 6.63
N ALA A 92 5.93 -5.92 7.60
CA ALA A 92 4.74 -5.13 7.35
C ALA A 92 5.01 -3.65 7.66
N HIS A 93 4.51 -2.76 6.82
CA HIS A 93 4.80 -1.34 6.90
C HIS A 93 3.57 -0.50 6.60
N SER A 94 3.55 0.70 7.17
CA SER A 94 2.48 1.67 6.98
C SER A 94 3.04 3.04 6.66
N ILE A 95 2.40 3.76 5.73
CA ILE A 95 2.60 5.20 5.55
C ILE A 95 1.37 5.89 6.08
N GLU A 96 1.59 6.77 7.06
CA GLU A 96 0.53 7.46 7.77
C GLU A 96 0.52 8.94 7.41
N VAL A 97 -0.69 9.50 7.37
CA VAL A 97 -0.96 10.92 7.12
C VAL A 97 -1.62 11.47 8.38
N LEU A 98 -0.96 12.44 9.00
CA LEU A 98 -1.44 13.10 10.21
C LEU A 98 -1.80 14.56 9.95
N ASP A 99 -2.95 14.99 10.47
CA ASP A 99 -3.34 16.39 10.54
C ASP A 99 -3.14 16.87 11.99
N GLY A 100 -2.03 17.58 12.24
CA GLY A 100 -1.50 17.74 13.59
C GLY A 100 -1.10 16.39 14.20
N ASP A 101 -1.85 15.98 15.23
CA ASP A 101 -1.68 14.69 15.92
C ASP A 101 -2.79 13.69 15.56
N GLU A 102 -3.77 14.07 14.74
CA GLU A 102 -4.85 13.18 14.31
C GLU A 102 -4.41 12.32 13.12
N LEU A 103 -4.57 11.01 13.23
CA LEU A 103 -4.36 10.07 12.12
C LEU A 103 -5.53 10.13 11.13
N VAL A 104 -5.34 10.80 10.00
CA VAL A 104 -6.42 11.12 9.05
C VAL A 104 -6.48 10.22 7.81
N GLY A 105 -5.46 9.41 7.58
CA GLY A 105 -5.45 8.39 6.54
C GLY A 105 -4.13 7.66 6.50
N ALA A 106 -4.11 6.48 5.86
CA ALA A 106 -2.90 5.70 5.71
C ALA A 106 -3.07 4.64 4.63
N VAL A 107 -1.95 4.01 4.28
CA VAL A 107 -1.88 2.75 3.55
C VAL A 107 -0.92 1.82 4.29
N PHE A 108 -1.25 0.53 4.38
CA PHE A 108 -0.32 -0.47 4.89
C PHE A 108 -0.16 -1.64 3.92
N GLY A 109 0.96 -2.32 4.04
CA GLY A 109 1.32 -3.43 3.19
C GLY A 109 2.47 -4.26 3.70
N LEU A 110 2.85 -5.28 2.93
CA LEU A 110 3.98 -6.16 3.21
C LEU A 110 5.11 -5.96 2.21
N THR A 111 6.33 -6.31 2.59
CA THR A 111 7.51 -6.30 1.71
C THR A 111 8.15 -7.68 1.62
N ILE A 112 8.48 -8.10 0.39
CA ILE A 112 9.32 -9.27 0.11
C ILE A 112 10.23 -8.92 -1.07
N GLY A 113 11.53 -8.80 -0.81
CA GLY A 113 12.47 -8.25 -1.80
C GLY A 113 12.00 -6.88 -2.30
N ALA A 114 12.03 -6.67 -3.61
CA ALA A 114 11.55 -5.48 -4.28
C ALA A 114 10.04 -5.48 -4.61
N ALA A 115 9.25 -6.37 -3.98
CA ALA A 115 7.80 -6.38 -4.08
C ALA A 115 7.15 -5.78 -2.83
N PHE A 116 6.21 -4.85 -3.05
CA PHE A 116 5.32 -4.32 -2.02
C PHE A 116 3.89 -4.79 -2.30
N PHE A 117 3.25 -5.36 -1.29
CA PHE A 117 1.88 -5.85 -1.34
C PHE A 117 1.00 -4.90 -0.53
N GLY A 118 0.26 -4.02 -1.19
CA GLY A 118 -0.65 -3.10 -0.53
C GLY A 118 -1.87 -3.84 -0.02
N GLU A 119 -2.05 -3.93 1.30
CA GLU A 119 -3.14 -4.70 1.91
C GLU A 119 -4.41 -3.86 2.02
N SER A 120 -4.28 -2.65 2.58
CA SER A 120 -5.43 -1.75 2.72
C SER A 120 -5.03 -0.32 2.98
N MET A 121 -6.02 0.55 2.85
CA MET A 121 -5.93 1.97 3.14
C MET A 121 -7.25 2.46 3.72
N PHE A 122 -7.21 3.57 4.45
CA PHE A 122 -8.40 4.28 4.92
C PHE A 122 -8.22 5.80 4.78
N SER A 123 -9.33 6.53 4.82
CA SER A 123 -9.34 8.00 4.71
C SER A 123 -10.43 8.57 5.62
N HIS A 124 -10.04 9.29 6.67
CA HIS A 124 -10.94 10.06 7.54
C HIS A 124 -11.03 11.54 7.12
N ARG A 125 -10.06 12.02 6.33
CA ARG A 125 -10.13 13.31 5.63
C ARG A 125 -10.09 13.11 4.13
N THR A 126 -10.74 14.01 3.39
CA THR A 126 -10.72 14.02 1.92
C THR A 126 -9.29 14.08 1.41
N ASN A 127 -8.91 13.15 0.52
CA ASN A 127 -7.57 13.00 -0.07
C ASN A 127 -6.48 12.40 0.83
N ALA A 128 -6.77 12.00 2.07
CA ALA A 128 -5.73 11.44 2.95
C ALA A 128 -5.18 10.10 2.42
N SER A 129 -6.05 9.13 2.07
CA SER A 129 -5.58 7.85 1.49
C SER A 129 -4.87 8.02 0.14
N LYS A 130 -5.35 8.94 -0.71
CA LYS A 130 -4.69 9.27 -1.98
C LYS A 130 -3.30 9.87 -1.75
N THR A 131 -3.15 10.72 -0.73
CA THR A 131 -1.86 11.27 -0.31
C THR A 131 -0.92 10.14 0.10
N ALA A 132 -1.37 9.25 0.98
CA ALA A 132 -0.59 8.09 1.44
C ALA A 132 -0.15 7.21 0.25
N LEU A 133 -1.05 6.92 -0.69
CA LEU A 133 -0.76 6.11 -1.87
C LEU A 133 0.25 6.76 -2.84
N LEU A 134 0.12 8.07 -3.07
CA LEU A 134 1.04 8.83 -3.92
C LEU A 134 2.44 8.87 -3.31
N VAL A 135 2.53 9.18 -2.01
CA VAL A 135 3.79 9.16 -1.26
C VAL A 135 4.40 7.77 -1.31
N LEU A 136 3.61 6.72 -1.04
CA LEU A 136 4.06 5.33 -1.11
C LEU A 136 4.65 4.99 -2.48
N SER A 137 3.96 5.28 -3.57
CA SER A 137 4.45 4.96 -4.90
C SER A 137 5.80 5.60 -5.21
N ILE A 138 5.97 6.89 -4.90
CA ILE A 138 7.25 7.59 -5.08
C ILE A 138 8.33 7.00 -4.18
N HIS A 139 7.99 6.73 -2.91
CA HIS A 139 8.91 6.17 -1.93
C HIS A 139 9.38 4.76 -2.30
N LEU A 140 8.49 3.91 -2.82
CA LEU A 140 8.81 2.59 -3.32
C LEU A 140 9.83 2.66 -4.47
N LYS A 141 9.62 3.56 -5.45
CA LYS A 141 10.59 3.77 -6.54
C LYS A 141 11.95 4.20 -6.01
N ALA A 142 11.96 5.18 -5.10
CA ALA A 142 13.19 5.67 -4.48
C ALA A 142 13.91 4.59 -3.64
N SER A 143 13.17 3.63 -3.11
CA SER A 143 13.67 2.55 -2.24
C SER A 143 13.98 1.25 -3.00
N GLY A 144 13.97 1.27 -4.33
CA GLY A 144 14.38 0.14 -5.18
C GLY A 144 13.30 -0.91 -5.44
N PHE A 145 12.05 -0.66 -5.06
CA PHE A 145 10.95 -1.57 -5.37
C PHE A 145 10.62 -1.55 -6.86
N THR A 146 10.17 -2.70 -7.38
CA THR A 146 9.82 -2.86 -8.80
C THR A 146 8.41 -3.41 -9.02
N LEU A 147 7.75 -3.87 -7.96
CA LEU A 147 6.37 -4.36 -8.01
C LEU A 147 5.55 -3.75 -6.87
N PHE A 148 4.41 -3.16 -7.20
CA PHE A 148 3.41 -2.71 -6.23
C PHE A 148 2.08 -3.43 -6.54
N ASP A 149 1.80 -4.47 -5.75
CA ASP A 149 0.62 -5.32 -5.86
C ASP A 149 -0.55 -4.76 -5.06
N THR A 150 -1.76 -4.81 -5.63
CA THR A 150 -3.01 -4.41 -4.97
C THR A 150 -4.09 -5.48 -5.08
N GLN A 151 -3.69 -6.73 -5.33
CA GLN A 151 -4.53 -7.92 -5.41
C GLN A 151 -5.61 -7.83 -6.49
N TYR A 152 -6.70 -7.11 -6.20
CA TYR A 152 -7.82 -6.91 -7.10
C TYR A 152 -7.76 -5.54 -7.80
N PRO A 153 -8.12 -5.48 -9.10
CA PRO A 153 -8.37 -4.19 -9.73
C PRO A 153 -9.68 -3.61 -9.18
N THR A 154 -9.67 -2.32 -8.86
CA THR A 154 -10.88 -1.58 -8.48
C THR A 154 -10.99 -0.31 -9.32
N PRO A 155 -12.21 0.21 -9.59
CA PRO A 155 -12.37 1.48 -10.30
C PRO A 155 -11.61 2.63 -9.63
N HIS A 156 -11.54 2.62 -8.30
CA HIS A 156 -10.78 3.60 -7.53
C HIS A 156 -9.29 3.56 -7.87
N LEU A 157 -8.65 2.39 -7.79
CA LEU A 157 -7.22 2.25 -8.09
C LEU A 157 -6.91 2.50 -9.57
N GLN A 158 -7.80 2.07 -10.48
CA GLN A 158 -7.67 2.33 -11.91
C GLN A 158 -7.68 3.83 -12.22
N SER A 159 -8.52 4.62 -11.56
CA SER A 159 -8.51 6.09 -11.69
C SER A 159 -7.20 6.74 -11.25
N LEU A 160 -6.40 6.03 -10.46
CA LEU A 160 -5.07 6.43 -9.97
C LEU A 160 -3.94 5.79 -10.79
N GLY A 161 -4.24 5.22 -11.96
CA GLY A 161 -3.27 4.59 -12.85
C GLY A 161 -3.03 3.10 -12.59
N GLY A 162 -3.82 2.48 -11.72
CA GLY A 162 -3.80 1.04 -11.48
C GLY A 162 -4.10 0.23 -12.74
N GLN A 163 -3.37 -0.86 -12.92
CA GLN A 163 -3.44 -1.72 -14.09
C GLN A 163 -3.93 -3.11 -13.70
N THR A 164 -4.65 -3.75 -14.62
CA THR A 164 -5.02 -5.16 -14.49
C THR A 164 -4.14 -6.00 -15.41
N ILE A 165 -3.35 -6.91 -14.84
CA ILE A 165 -2.49 -7.83 -15.60
C ILE A 165 -2.96 -9.29 -15.45
N SER A 166 -2.52 -10.17 -16.33
CA SER A 166 -2.80 -11.60 -16.21
C SER A 166 -2.01 -12.20 -15.04
N ARG A 167 -2.50 -13.30 -14.46
CA ARG A 167 -1.78 -14.04 -13.42
C ARG A 167 -0.37 -14.47 -13.86
N GLY A 168 -0.20 -14.88 -15.13
CA GLY A 168 1.10 -15.28 -15.67
C GLY A 168 2.10 -14.13 -15.68
N GLU A 169 1.68 -12.95 -16.15
CA GLU A 169 2.51 -11.74 -16.15
C GLU A 169 2.83 -11.27 -14.73
N TYR A 170 1.85 -11.31 -13.82
CA TYR A 170 2.08 -10.98 -12.41
C TYR A 170 3.12 -11.89 -11.77
N ARG A 171 2.98 -13.22 -11.92
CA ARG A 171 3.93 -14.19 -11.33
C ARG A 171 5.34 -14.01 -11.87
N ARG A 172 5.49 -13.66 -13.16
CA ARG A 172 6.79 -13.33 -13.76
C ARG A 172 7.42 -12.10 -13.07
N ARG A 173 6.67 -11.00 -12.97
CA ARG A 173 7.14 -9.78 -12.28
C ARG A 173 7.44 -10.02 -10.80
N LEU A 174 6.61 -10.82 -10.13
CA LEU A 174 6.79 -11.17 -8.73
C LEU A 174 8.08 -11.97 -8.53
N ALA A 175 8.31 -13.00 -9.34
CA ALA A 175 9.52 -13.82 -9.27
C ALA A 175 10.79 -12.99 -9.46
N GLU A 176 10.78 -12.00 -10.37
CA GLU A 176 11.89 -11.07 -10.54
C GLU A 176 12.06 -10.12 -9.33
N ALA A 177 10.95 -9.59 -8.80
CA ALA A 177 10.98 -8.62 -7.71
C ALA A 177 11.47 -9.22 -6.39
N ILE A 178 11.03 -10.43 -6.03
CA ILE A 178 11.41 -11.06 -4.75
C ILE A 178 12.90 -11.42 -4.67
N GLN A 179 13.58 -11.54 -5.82
CA GLN A 179 15.03 -11.83 -5.88
C GLN A 179 15.90 -10.58 -5.74
N ARG A 180 15.30 -9.37 -5.80
CA ARG A 180 16.03 -8.11 -5.67
C ARG A 180 15.93 -7.60 -4.23
N PRO A 181 17.04 -7.15 -3.62
CA PRO A 181 16.98 -6.48 -2.34
C PRO A 181 16.33 -5.10 -2.49
N ALA A 182 15.40 -4.78 -1.60
CA ALA A 182 14.88 -3.44 -1.39
C ALA A 182 14.51 -3.30 0.09
N ASP A 183 14.56 -2.07 0.60
CA ASP A 183 14.23 -1.77 1.97
C ASP A 183 13.46 -0.45 2.02
N ILE A 184 12.20 -0.52 2.45
CA ILE A 184 11.32 0.64 2.55
C ILE A 184 11.75 1.61 3.67
N ALA A 185 12.52 1.13 4.66
CA ALA A 185 13.03 1.95 5.76
C ALA A 185 14.42 2.53 5.48
N ALA A 186 15.09 2.14 4.38
CA ALA A 186 16.44 2.60 4.07
C ALA A 186 16.54 4.10 3.72
N ARG A 187 15.40 4.77 3.49
CA ARG A 187 15.34 6.20 3.14
C ARG A 187 14.21 6.88 3.91
N PRO A 188 14.35 8.18 4.24
CA PRO A 188 13.25 8.95 4.80
C PRO A 188 12.14 9.13 3.76
N LEU A 189 10.90 9.32 4.22
CA LEU A 189 9.78 9.66 3.35
C LEU A 189 10.03 10.98 2.62
N PRO A 190 9.62 11.10 1.33
CA PRO A 190 9.74 12.35 0.60
C PRO A 190 8.80 13.41 1.17
N SER A 191 9.23 14.68 1.15
CA SER A 191 8.33 15.81 1.40
C SER A 191 7.27 15.94 0.29
N PHE A 192 6.15 16.61 0.55
CA PHE A 192 5.15 16.86 -0.49
C PHE A 192 5.72 17.60 -1.71
N GLN A 193 6.69 18.50 -1.51
CA GLN A 193 7.38 19.17 -2.60
C GLN A 193 8.18 18.18 -3.46
N ALA A 194 8.91 17.26 -2.84
CA ALA A 194 9.66 16.22 -3.57
C ALA A 194 8.71 15.27 -4.32
N VAL A 195 7.57 14.91 -3.71
CA VAL A 195 6.52 14.11 -4.36
C VAL A 195 6.00 14.83 -5.61
N LEU A 196 5.70 16.12 -5.53
CA LEU A 196 5.24 16.93 -6.68
C LEU A 196 6.29 17.04 -7.78
N GLN A 197 7.56 17.21 -7.43
CA GLN A 197 8.67 17.25 -8.39
C GLN A 197 8.83 15.92 -9.14
N ALA A 198 8.79 14.80 -8.41
CA ALA A 198 8.88 13.47 -9.01
C ALA A 198 7.74 13.19 -10.01
N MET A 199 6.54 13.71 -9.74
CA MET A 199 5.39 13.59 -10.65
C MET A 199 5.60 14.35 -11.96
N THR A 200 6.23 15.53 -11.92
CA THR A 200 6.49 16.32 -13.13
C THR A 200 7.53 15.71 -14.06
N GLN A 201 8.48 14.94 -13.52
CA GLN A 201 9.52 14.25 -14.31
C GLN A 201 9.02 12.96 -14.98
N THR A 202 7.84 12.49 -14.59
CA THR A 202 7.23 11.25 -15.09
C THR A 202 6.09 11.53 -16.10
N SER A 203 5.79 12.81 -16.37
CA SER A 203 4.76 13.26 -17.32
C SER A 203 5.34 13.66 -18.66
#